data_AF-U5MR04-F1
#
_entry.id   AF-U5MR04-F1
#
_cell.length_a   1.000
_cell.length_b   1.000
_cell.length_c   1.000
_cell.angle_alpha   90.00
_cell.angle_beta   90.00
_cell.angle_gamma   90.00
#
_symmetry.space_group_name_H-M   'P 1'
#
loop_
_entity.id
_entity.type
_entity.pdbx_description
1 polymer ?
#
loop_
_entity_poly.entity_id
_entity_poly.type
_entity_poly.pdbx_seq_one_letter_code
_entity_poly.pdbx_strand_id
1 'polypeptide(L)' 'MGELSKLPNIGKEIERQLNKVGIFTYDELKDIGAEQAWLKIQEIDASACIYRLLALEGVRKQRYHRNVKQI' A
#
# COMPACT_ATOMS: atom_id res chain seq x y z
N MET A 1 -1.14 15.65 4.87
CA MET A 1 -0.84 14.20 4.79
C MET A 1 -2.16 13.47 4.62
N GLY A 2 -2.48 13.06 3.39
CA GLY A 2 -3.78 12.50 3.00
C GLY A 2 -3.80 12.12 1.52
N GLU A 3 -2.63 11.74 0.99
CA GLU A 3 -2.45 11.47 -0.44
C GLU A 3 -2.27 9.97 -0.70
N LEU A 4 -1.70 9.23 0.25
CA LEU A 4 -1.54 7.79 0.14
C LEU A 4 -2.89 7.09 0.20
N SER A 5 -3.84 7.58 1.01
CA SER A 5 -5.20 7.01 1.06
C SER A 5 -6.04 7.26 -0.20
N LYS A 6 -5.53 8.03 -1.17
CA LYS A 6 -6.14 8.17 -2.50
C LYS A 6 -5.68 7.07 -3.47
N LEU A 7 -4.63 6.32 -3.11
CA LEU A 7 -4.12 5.21 -3.91
C LEU A 7 -5.07 4.00 -3.82
N PRO A 8 -5.20 3.22 -4.91
CA PRO A 8 -5.96 1.98 -4.87
C PRO A 8 -5.45 1.08 -3.74
N ASN A 9 -6.40 0.50 -2.99
CA ASN A 9 -6.15 -0.42 -1.87
C ASN A 9 -5.50 0.17 -0.61
N ILE A 10 -5.23 1.48 -0.57
CA ILE A 10 -4.68 2.13 0.63
C ILE A 10 -5.79 2.86 1.38
N GLY A 11 -6.25 2.29 2.49
CA GLY A 11 -7.17 2.97 3.41
C GLY A 11 -6.44 3.91 4.38
N LYS A 12 -7.20 4.74 5.11
CA LYS A 12 -6.67 5.68 6.12
C LYS A 12 -5.77 5.01 7.16
N GLU A 13 -6.07 3.77 7.56
CA GLU A 13 -5.26 3.06 8.54
C GLU A 13 -3.91 2.62 7.97
N ILE A 14 -3.86 2.17 6.71
CA ILE A 14 -2.59 1.82 6.05
C ILE A 14 -1.74 3.09 5.86
N GLU A 15 -2.35 4.21 5.43
CA GLU A 15 -1.67 5.52 5.36
C GLU A 15 -1.10 5.95 6.71
N ARG A 16 -1.87 5.81 7.79
CA ARG A 16 -1.40 6.13 9.15
C ARG A 16 -0.17 5.31 9.53
N GLN A 17 -0.12 4.04 9.14
CA GLN A 17 1.00 3.17 9.44
C GLN A 17 2.23 3.44 8.58
N LEU A 18 2.03 3.70 7.28
CA LEU A 18 3.08 4.16 6.39
C LEU A 18 3.74 5.44 6.94
N ASN A 19 2.93 6.41 7.37
CA ASN A 19 3.43 7.64 7.98
C ASN A 19 4.23 7.38 9.27
N LYS A 20 3.82 6.39 10.09
CA LYS A 20 4.55 6.01 11.31
C LYS A 20 5.93 5.40 11.02
N VAL A 21 6.09 4.73 9.88
CA VAL A 21 7.37 4.15 9.46
C VAL A 21 8.17 5.06 8.54
N GLY A 22 7.75 6.33 8.41
CA GLY A 22 8.46 7.36 7.66
C GLY A 22 8.20 7.35 6.14
N ILE A 23 7.08 6.77 5.69
CA ILE A 23 6.66 6.77 4.29
C ILE A 23 5.44 7.68 4.16
N PHE A 24 5.58 8.82 3.49
CA PHE A 24 4.56 9.86 3.39
C PHE A 24 4.01 10.05 1.97
N THR A 25 4.75 9.56 0.97
CA THR A 25 4.46 9.80 -0.45
C THR A 25 4.43 8.50 -1.26
N TYR A 26 3.77 8.56 -2.42
CA TYR A 26 3.74 7.44 -3.36
C TYR A 26 5.15 7.09 -3.88
N ASP A 27 6.00 8.08 -4.14
CA ASP A 27 7.35 7.85 -4.65
C ASP A 27 8.23 7.15 -3.59
N GLU A 28 8.16 7.56 -2.33
CA GLU A 28 8.84 6.84 -1.23
C GLU A 28 8.37 5.38 -1.11
N LEU A 29 7.05 5.15 -1.19
CA LEU A 29 6.48 3.80 -1.17
C LEU A 29 6.92 2.96 -2.38
N LYS A 30 7.02 3.59 -3.56
CA LYS A 30 7.44 2.96 -4.80
C LYS A 30 8.92 2.60 -4.78
N ASP A 31 9.76 3.46 -4.20
CA ASP A 31 11.21 3.31 -4.13
C ASP A 31 11.60 2.22 -3.12
N ILE A 32 10.95 2.19 -1.95
CA ILE A 32 11.21 1.16 -0.94
C ILE A 32 10.61 -0.20 -1.30
N GLY A 33 9.47 -0.21 -2.00
CA GLY A 33 8.74 -1.42 -2.37
C GLY A 33 7.78 -1.93 -1.28
N ALA A 34 6.75 -2.66 -1.70
CA ALA A 34 5.65 -3.07 -0.84
C ALA A 34 6.07 -4.04 0.27
N GLU A 35 6.95 -5.00 -0.03
CA GLU A 35 7.46 -5.96 0.96
C GLU A 35 8.24 -5.26 2.08
N GLN A 36 9.17 -4.36 1.72
CA GLN A 36 9.95 -3.62 2.70
C GLN A 36 9.09 -2.64 3.51
N ALA A 37 8.13 -1.97 2.87
CA ALA A 37 7.15 -1.15 3.58
C ALA A 37 6.31 -1.99 4.57
N TRP A 38 5.90 -3.19 4.17
CA TRP A 38 5.16 -4.12 5.04
C TRP A 38 6.00 -4.60 6.22
N LEU A 39 7.26 -4.98 6.00
CA LEU A 39 8.18 -5.39 7.08
C LEU A 39 8.35 -4.28 8.12
N LYS A 40 8.57 -3.03 7.68
CA LYS A 40 8.64 -1.88 8.59
C LYS A 40 7.36 -1.67 9.38
N ILE A 41 6.19 -1.85 8.75
CA ILE A 41 4.90 -1.78 9.46
C ILE A 41 4.80 -2.92 10.47
N GLN A 42 5.22 -4.13 10.11
CA GLN A 42 5.17 -5.31 10.97
C GLN A 42 6.03 -5.15 12.24
N GLU A 43 7.18 -4.47 12.13
CA GLU A 43 8.04 -4.14 13.27
C GLU A 43 7.33 -3.29 14.34
N ILE A 44 6.38 -2.43 13.94
CA ILE A 44 5.65 -1.54 14.86
C ILE A 44 4.22 -2.00 15.16
N ASP A 45 3.69 -2.93 14.37
CA ASP A 45 2.34 -3.49 14.48
C ASP A 45 2.34 -4.95 14.01
N ALA A 46 2.51 -5.87 14.95
CA ALA A 46 2.50 -7.32 14.69
C ALA A 46 1.17 -7.84 14.12
N SER A 47 0.08 -7.05 14.17
CA SER A 47 -1.20 -7.40 13.53
C SER A 47 -1.21 -7.17 12.01
N ALA A 48 -0.12 -6.61 11.45
CA ALA A 48 0.05 -6.43 10.02
C ALA A 48 0.10 -7.77 9.27
N CYS A 49 -1.07 -8.26 8.89
CA CYS A 49 -1.23 -9.53 8.20
C CYS A 49 -0.98 -9.42 6.69
N ILE A 50 -1.01 -10.57 6.01
CA ILE A 50 -0.77 -10.70 4.56
C ILE A 50 -1.66 -9.78 3.70
N TYR A 51 -2.87 -9.43 4.15
CA TYR A 51 -3.75 -8.52 3.43
C TYR A 51 -3.17 -7.11 3.29
N ARG A 52 -2.32 -6.65 4.23
CA ARG A 52 -1.61 -5.37 4.10
C ARG A 52 -0.53 -5.42 3.02
N LEU A 53 0.22 -6.51 2.96
CA LEU A 53 1.20 -6.70 1.89
C LEU A 53 0.52 -6.69 0.51
N LEU A 54 -0.59 -7.42 0.36
CA LEU A 54 -1.37 -7.45 -0.88
C LEU A 54 -1.93 -6.08 -1.27
N ALA A 55 -2.39 -5.30 -0.29
CA ALA A 55 -2.85 -3.93 -0.52
C ALA A 55 -1.73 -3.04 -1.07
N LEU A 56 -0.53 -3.11 -0.49
CA LEU A 56 0.65 -2.34 -0.91
C LEU A 56 1.13 -2.77 -2.32
N GLU A 57 1.17 -4.07 -2.61
CA GLU A 57 1.46 -4.61 -3.96
C GLU A 57 0.44 -4.13 -5.01
N GLY A 58 -0.83 -4.03 -4.61
CA GLY A 58 -1.94 -3.58 -5.45
C GLY A 58 -1.81 -2.13 -5.92
N VAL A 59 -1.01 -1.29 -5.24
CA VAL A 59 -0.79 0.11 -5.63
C VAL A 59 -0.16 0.19 -7.04
N ARG A 60 0.74 -0.74 -7.38
CA ARG A 60 1.42 -0.80 -8.69
C ARG A 60 0.55 -1.46 -9.77
N LYS A 61 -0.34 -2.37 -9.38
CA LYS A 61 -1.17 -3.18 -10.30
C LYS A 61 -2.43 -2.43 -10.73
N GLN A 62 -2.30 -1.28 -11.37
CA GLN A 62 -3.47 -0.54 -11.88
C GLN A 62 -4.06 -1.09 -13.20
N ARG A 63 -3.52 -2.16 -13.80
CA ARG A 63 -4.00 -2.66 -15.11
C ARG A 63 -3.78 -4.16 -15.30
N TYR A 64 -4.81 -4.97 -15.00
CA TYR A 64 -5.12 -6.20 -15.78
C TYR A 64 -6.63 -6.49 -15.89
N HIS A 65 -7.52 -5.78 -15.19
CA HIS A 65 -8.99 -5.94 -15.29
C HIS A 65 -9.71 -4.64 -15.69
N ARG A 66 -9.29 -4.02 -16.79
CA ARG A 66 -10.22 -3.27 -17.66
C ARG A 66 -10.13 -3.94 -19.03
N ASN A 67 -11.26 -4.48 -19.51
CA ASN A 67 -11.45 -5.32 -20.71
C ASN A 67 -11.63 -6.84 -20.48
N VAL A 68 -12.42 -7.27 -19.50
CA VAL A 68 -13.38 -8.35 -19.82
C VAL A 68 -14.57 -7.65 -20.48
N LYS A 69 -14.59 -7.71 -21.80
CA LYS A 69 -15.64 -7.13 -22.64
C LYS A 69 -17.01 -7.61 -22.17
N GLN A 70 -17.99 -6.71 -22.22
CA GLN A 70 -19.37 -7.10 -22.51
C GLN A 70 -19.35 -8.12 -23.65
N ILE A 71 -19.76 -9.34 -23.36
CA ILE A 71 -20.27 -10.33 -24.31
C ILE A 71 -21.56 -10.85 -23.69
#